data_AF-A0A842ZTD2-F1
#
_entry.id   AF-A0A842ZTD2-F1
#
_cell.length_a   1.000
_cell.length_b   1.000
_cell.length_c   1.000
_cell.angle_alpha   90.00
_cell.angle_beta   90.00
_cell.angle_gamma   90.00
#
_symmetry.space_group_name_H-M   'P 1'
#
loop_
_entity.id
_entity.type
_entity.pdbx_description
1 polymer ?
#
loop_
_entity_poly.entity_id
_entity_poly.type
_entity_poly.pdbx_seq_one_letter_code
_entity_poly.pdbx_strand_id
1 'polypeptide(L)'
;MLDTADVTRQFLQAIIQIIGRKTSEEYAAVTIRNLIKKLQPTYPFLQNIEIKNTRSLELESNVTVRDSLNTIHPKEVGMALKALAKIIVKFLGKNAGYFFIRETQEKIGKDYDTMLVKTMDVDLTLMQSTYIVEKKSISLLHIEKSDVMRRFLKVLMEALEKQTSKTFAIGFTAQRIEALRQQYTFLEYVSVNDIRYTLGSEEVAVQPEINNVDPLDLGRAIKSILQDTDTALTDLGRNSVADDLKTHLTLEYLAKLEEMGVTIIAHGVGYEAIFKQVIKALIDTLGKTSTENYAIFAVNSFLRKIDSTYEFLKYVKVDSATNEGELYHITITNNINSISETDARRAIQQLLETIMESLEEKVRNEFIQKFKNSLEKKYLLKIEEMGVNFHMIELHQEMLNQT
;
A
#
# COMPACT_ATOMS: atom_id res chain seq x y z
N MET A 1 6.74 12.92 36.92
CA MET A 1 6.94 11.46 36.86
C MET A 1 5.63 10.89 36.38
N LEU A 2 5.60 10.20 35.25
CA LEU A 2 4.37 9.58 34.76
C LEU A 2 3.98 8.47 35.73
N ASP A 3 2.71 8.45 36.14
CA ASP A 3 2.17 7.43 37.04
C ASP A 3 1.04 6.63 36.36
N THR A 4 0.64 5.53 36.98
CA THR A 4 -0.33 4.58 36.40
C THR A 4 -1.68 5.25 36.15
N ALA A 5 -2.10 6.17 37.03
CA ALA A 5 -3.33 6.92 36.92
C ALA A 5 -3.30 7.89 35.72
N ASP A 6 -2.19 8.62 35.54
CA ASP A 6 -2.00 9.56 34.44
C ASP A 6 -1.95 8.86 33.09
N VAL A 7 -1.20 7.76 32.98
CA VAL A 7 -1.15 6.97 31.73
C VAL A 7 -2.51 6.39 31.38
N THR A 8 -3.24 5.90 32.38
CA THR A 8 -4.61 5.39 32.18
C THR A 8 -5.55 6.49 31.70
N ARG A 9 -5.45 7.69 32.27
CA ARG A 9 -6.24 8.86 31.86
C ARG A 9 -5.96 9.21 30.39
N GLN A 10 -4.69 9.34 30.03
CA GLN A 10 -4.27 9.69 28.67
C GLN A 10 -4.72 8.64 27.64
N PHE A 11 -4.58 7.35 27.98
CA PHE A 11 -5.01 6.26 27.12
C PHE A 11 -6.52 6.29 26.83
N LEU A 12 -7.34 6.50 27.86
CA LEU A 12 -8.79 6.58 27.72
C LEU A 12 -9.24 7.83 26.95
N GLN A 13 -8.61 8.98 27.19
CA GLN A 13 -8.85 10.20 26.42
C GLN A 13 -8.54 9.99 24.94
N ALA A 14 -7.38 9.42 24.61
CA ALA A 14 -6.99 9.15 23.24
C ALA A 14 -8.04 8.29 22.53
N ILE A 15 -8.48 7.20 23.17
CA ILE A 15 -9.52 6.31 22.64
C ILE A 15 -10.85 7.04 22.42
N ILE A 16 -11.30 7.83 23.40
CA ILE A 16 -12.55 8.60 23.29
C ILE A 16 -12.48 9.58 22.13
N GLN A 17 -11.37 10.31 21.96
CA GLN A 17 -11.20 11.25 20.86
C GLN A 17 -11.15 10.55 19.49
N ILE A 18 -10.52 9.39 19.39
CA ILE A 18 -10.43 8.60 18.15
C ILE A 18 -11.82 8.11 17.71
N ILE A 19 -12.58 7.54 18.64
CA ILE A 19 -13.94 7.07 18.38
C ILE A 19 -14.87 8.26 18.12
N GLY A 20 -14.71 9.34 18.88
CA GLY A 20 -15.49 10.55 18.79
C GLY A 20 -15.40 11.22 17.42
N ARG A 21 -14.22 11.23 16.80
CA ARG A 21 -14.03 11.75 15.43
C ARG A 21 -14.90 11.04 14.38
N LYS A 22 -15.19 9.75 14.57
CA LYS A 22 -15.99 8.94 13.63
C LYS A 22 -17.47 8.88 13.98
N THR A 23 -17.85 9.35 15.17
CA THR A 23 -19.21 9.30 15.70
C THR A 23 -19.54 10.65 16.34
N SER A 24 -19.64 10.72 17.66
CA SER A 24 -19.60 11.94 18.44
C SER A 24 -18.83 11.67 19.74
N GLU A 25 -18.22 12.69 20.32
CA GLU A 25 -17.48 12.53 21.57
C GLU A 25 -18.39 12.07 22.73
N GLU A 26 -19.65 12.51 22.77
CA GLU A 26 -20.67 12.04 23.72
C GLU A 26 -20.92 10.53 23.55
N TYR A 27 -21.11 10.08 22.30
CA TYR A 27 -21.33 8.66 22.01
C TYR A 27 -20.10 7.81 22.38
N ALA A 28 -18.89 8.31 22.07
CA ALA A 28 -17.64 7.67 22.44
C ALA A 28 -17.47 7.56 23.96
N ALA A 29 -17.70 8.65 24.70
CA ALA A 29 -17.62 8.69 26.15
C ALA A 29 -18.60 7.71 26.81
N VAL A 30 -19.86 7.67 26.35
CA VAL A 30 -20.86 6.71 26.84
C VAL A 30 -20.44 5.27 26.54
N THR A 31 -19.89 5.02 25.35
CA THR A 31 -19.43 3.70 24.93
C THR A 31 -18.29 3.20 25.81
N ILE A 32 -17.25 4.01 26.00
CA ILE A 32 -16.11 3.66 26.84
C ILE A 32 -16.55 3.51 28.31
N ARG A 33 -17.43 4.38 28.82
CA ARG A 33 -18.00 4.24 30.18
C ARG A 33 -18.69 2.90 30.36
N ASN A 34 -19.50 2.47 29.38
CA ASN A 34 -20.20 1.18 29.43
C ASN A 34 -19.23 -0.01 29.34
N LEU A 35 -18.16 0.10 28.54
CA LEU A 35 -17.13 -0.94 28.46
C LEU A 35 -16.33 -1.06 29.76
N ILE A 36 -15.96 0.06 30.39
CA ILE A 36 -15.31 0.07 31.71
C ILE A 36 -16.21 -0.61 32.74
N LYS A 37 -17.50 -0.26 32.80
CA LYS A 37 -18.48 -0.93 33.68
C LYS A 37 -18.58 -2.43 33.44
N LYS A 38 -18.53 -2.88 32.18
CA LYS A 38 -18.53 -4.32 31.84
C LYS A 38 -17.27 -5.05 32.30
N LEU A 39 -16.14 -4.35 32.40
CA LEU A 39 -14.86 -4.91 32.83
C LEU A 39 -14.68 -4.88 34.36
N GLN A 40 -15.46 -4.08 35.10
CA GLN A 40 -15.38 -3.98 36.57
C GLN A 40 -15.49 -5.31 37.33
N PRO A 41 -16.33 -6.28 36.93
CA PRO A 41 -16.37 -7.58 37.63
C PRO A 41 -15.03 -8.34 37.58
N THR A 42 -14.26 -8.16 36.51
CA THR A 42 -12.93 -8.77 36.34
C THR A 42 -11.81 -7.89 36.89
N TYR A 43 -11.98 -6.56 36.81
CA TYR A 43 -11.00 -5.56 37.24
C TYR A 43 -11.68 -4.53 38.16
N PRO A 44 -11.87 -4.83 39.46
CA PRO A 44 -12.66 -3.98 40.36
C PRO A 44 -12.12 -2.56 40.51
N PHE A 45 -10.81 -2.35 40.39
CA PHE A 45 -10.19 -1.03 40.46
C PHE A 45 -10.65 -0.07 39.36
N LEU A 46 -11.27 -0.55 38.28
CA LEU A 46 -11.87 0.29 37.25
C LEU A 46 -13.02 1.17 37.77
N GLN A 47 -13.57 0.88 38.96
CA GLN A 47 -14.50 1.79 39.66
C GLN A 47 -13.88 3.16 40.00
N ASN A 48 -12.55 3.25 40.02
CA ASN A 48 -11.81 4.49 40.27
C ASN A 48 -11.67 5.38 39.03
N ILE A 49 -12.29 5.00 37.92
CA ILE A 49 -12.30 5.74 36.65
C ILE A 49 -13.70 6.28 36.41
N GLU A 50 -13.78 7.60 36.22
CA GLU A 50 -15.01 8.31 35.91
C GLU A 50 -14.88 8.99 34.55
N ILE A 51 -15.84 8.74 33.67
CA ILE A 51 -15.96 9.43 32.38
C ILE A 51 -17.15 10.36 32.48
N LYS A 52 -16.92 11.68 32.48
CA LYS A 52 -17.96 12.71 32.59
C LYS A 52 -18.82 12.75 31.32
N ASN A 53 -20.06 13.25 31.42
CA ASN A 53 -20.92 13.46 30.26
C ASN A 53 -20.68 14.88 29.72
N THR A 54 -20.36 15.02 28.44
CA THR A 54 -19.79 16.23 27.82
C THR A 54 -20.79 17.38 27.62
N ARG A 55 -21.92 17.39 28.33
CA ARG A 55 -22.94 18.44 28.21
C ARG A 55 -22.56 19.76 28.92
N SER A 56 -21.40 19.85 29.54
CA SER A 56 -21.00 21.04 30.29
C SER A 56 -19.49 21.26 30.25
N LEU A 57 -19.10 22.40 29.65
CA LEU A 57 -17.83 23.14 29.73
C LEU A 57 -16.62 22.56 28.97
N GLU A 58 -16.18 23.33 27.96
CA GLU A 58 -15.10 23.07 26.99
C GLU A 58 -13.67 23.10 27.55
N LEU A 59 -13.45 22.95 28.85
CA LEU A 59 -12.13 23.20 29.47
C LEU A 59 -11.61 22.11 30.43
N GLU A 60 -12.37 21.06 30.74
CA GLU A 60 -11.90 19.96 31.58
C GLU A 60 -11.83 18.63 30.83
N SER A 61 -10.82 17.80 31.17
CA SER A 61 -10.71 16.42 30.70
C SER A 61 -12.00 15.63 30.97
N ASN A 62 -12.55 15.00 29.93
CA ASN A 62 -13.72 14.12 30.00
C ASN A 62 -13.47 12.81 30.76
N VAL A 63 -12.22 12.54 31.15
CA VAL A 63 -11.80 11.37 31.91
C VAL A 63 -11.14 11.79 33.23
N THR A 64 -11.68 11.31 34.34
CA THR A 64 -11.10 11.44 35.67
C THR A 64 -10.64 10.07 36.14
N VAL A 65 -9.37 9.95 36.51
CA VAL A 65 -8.79 8.73 37.09
C VAL A 65 -8.26 9.10 38.45
N ARG A 66 -8.71 8.41 39.51
CA ARG A 66 -8.28 8.66 40.88
C ARG A 66 -6.88 8.10 41.12
N ASP A 67 -6.09 8.79 41.94
CA ASP A 67 -4.71 8.39 42.29
C ASP A 67 -4.64 7.06 43.04
N SER A 68 -5.76 6.55 43.57
CA SER A 68 -5.85 5.18 44.11
C SER A 68 -5.50 4.12 43.06
N LEU A 69 -5.51 4.44 41.76
CA LEU A 69 -5.02 3.54 40.72
C LEU A 69 -3.50 3.32 40.81
N ASN A 70 -2.75 4.27 41.39
CA ASN A 70 -1.29 4.19 41.54
C ASN A 70 -0.85 3.14 42.57
N THR A 71 -1.75 2.68 43.44
CA THR A 71 -1.48 1.62 44.40
C THR A 71 -1.69 0.21 43.82
N ILE A 72 -2.33 0.12 42.63
CA ILE A 72 -2.53 -1.14 41.91
C ILE A 72 -1.27 -1.46 41.11
N HIS A 73 -0.92 -2.74 41.04
CA HIS A 73 0.23 -3.17 40.28
C HIS A 73 0.09 -2.74 38.80
N PRO A 74 1.06 -2.00 38.21
CA PRO A 74 0.91 -1.41 36.87
C PRO A 74 0.54 -2.41 35.76
N LYS A 75 1.07 -3.64 35.83
CA LYS A 75 0.72 -4.71 34.88
C LYS A 75 -0.73 -5.16 34.99
N GLU A 76 -1.33 -5.12 36.18
CA GLU A 76 -2.74 -5.48 36.38
C GLU A 76 -3.66 -4.43 35.74
N VAL A 77 -3.32 -3.15 35.91
CA VAL A 77 -3.97 -2.05 35.18
C VAL A 77 -3.78 -2.22 33.67
N GLY A 78 -2.57 -2.57 33.23
CA GLY A 78 -2.28 -2.86 31.83
C GLY A 78 -3.11 -4.01 31.24
N MET A 79 -3.38 -5.08 32.00
CA MET A 79 -4.29 -6.16 31.57
C MET A 79 -5.70 -5.64 31.30
N ALA A 80 -6.22 -4.76 32.15
CA ALA A 80 -7.52 -4.13 31.94
C ALA A 80 -7.54 -3.24 30.69
N LEU A 81 -6.47 -2.47 30.44
CA LEU A 81 -6.35 -1.64 29.23
C LEU A 81 -6.26 -2.48 27.95
N LYS A 82 -5.49 -3.58 27.96
CA LYS A 82 -5.45 -4.56 26.85
C LYS A 82 -6.84 -5.14 26.58
N ALA A 83 -7.56 -5.54 27.62
CA ALA A 83 -8.90 -6.11 27.50
C ALA A 83 -9.88 -5.10 26.87
N LEU A 84 -9.83 -3.84 27.34
CA LEU A 84 -10.63 -2.75 26.78
C LEU A 84 -10.31 -2.53 25.30
N ALA A 85 -9.03 -2.38 24.93
CA ALA A 85 -8.61 -2.20 23.55
C ALA A 85 -9.03 -3.36 22.64
N LYS A 86 -8.90 -4.61 23.10
CA LYS A 86 -9.36 -5.80 22.35
C LYS A 86 -10.87 -5.76 22.06
N ILE A 87 -11.69 -5.38 23.05
CA ILE A 87 -13.14 -5.26 22.87
C ILE A 87 -13.47 -4.17 21.84
N ILE A 88 -12.80 -3.02 21.91
CA ILE A 88 -13.01 -1.90 20.98
C ILE A 88 -12.62 -2.29 19.57
N VAL A 89 -11.44 -2.89 19.37
CA VAL A 89 -10.96 -3.36 18.07
C VAL A 89 -11.94 -4.39 17.46
N LYS A 90 -12.52 -5.27 18.28
CA LYS A 90 -13.54 -6.22 17.84
C LYS A 90 -14.83 -5.53 17.42
N PHE A 91 -15.24 -4.47 18.14
CA PHE A 91 -16.47 -3.72 17.86
C PHE A 91 -16.35 -2.85 16.59
N LEU A 92 -15.18 -2.26 16.33
CA LEU A 92 -14.94 -1.40 15.17
C LEU A 92 -14.86 -2.14 13.82
N GLY A 93 -14.70 -3.46 13.82
CA GLY A 93 -14.60 -4.26 12.59
C GLY A 93 -13.24 -4.17 11.88
N LYS A 94 -13.07 -4.88 10.76
CA LYS A 94 -11.77 -5.18 10.10
C LYS A 94 -10.93 -3.93 9.78
N ASN A 95 -11.51 -2.95 9.09
CA ASN A 95 -10.76 -1.79 8.60
C ASN A 95 -10.55 -0.74 9.69
N ALA A 96 -11.57 -0.45 10.51
CA ALA A 96 -11.45 0.57 11.55
C ALA A 96 -10.68 0.10 12.79
N GLY A 97 -10.69 -1.20 13.11
CA GLY A 97 -9.88 -1.79 14.17
C GLY A 97 -8.37 -1.72 13.90
N TYR A 98 -7.96 -1.87 12.63
CA TYR A 98 -6.55 -1.73 12.23
C TYR A 98 -6.01 -0.32 12.47
N PHE A 99 -6.73 0.71 12.00
CA PHE A 99 -6.32 2.10 12.19
C PHE A 99 -6.43 2.55 13.63
N PHE A 100 -7.35 1.98 14.42
CA PHE A 100 -7.57 2.33 15.82
C PHE A 100 -6.31 2.13 16.68
N ILE A 101 -5.60 1.02 16.56
CA ILE A 101 -4.43 0.73 17.40
C ILE A 101 -3.30 1.70 17.09
N ARG A 102 -2.99 1.90 15.80
CA ARG A 102 -1.96 2.84 15.34
C ARG A 102 -2.26 4.27 15.77
N GLU A 103 -3.51 4.69 15.55
CA GLU A 103 -3.93 6.05 15.90
C GLU A 103 -3.93 6.27 17.42
N THR A 104 -4.23 5.24 18.21
CA THR A 104 -4.09 5.31 19.67
C THR A 104 -2.63 5.56 20.05
N GLN A 105 -1.69 4.81 19.46
CA GLN A 105 -0.25 4.99 19.71
C GLN A 105 0.25 6.39 19.33
N GLU A 106 -0.13 6.89 18.15
CA GLU A 106 0.22 8.24 17.70
C GLU A 106 -0.31 9.33 18.64
N LYS A 107 -1.51 9.11 19.20
CA LYS A 107 -2.24 10.12 19.97
C LYS A 107 -1.90 10.15 21.46
N ILE A 108 -1.45 9.03 22.04
CA ILE A 108 -1.01 9.03 23.45
C ILE A 108 0.34 9.73 23.64
N GLY A 109 1.18 9.77 22.60
CA GLY A 109 2.52 10.34 22.67
C GLY A 109 3.60 9.39 23.22
N LYS A 110 4.85 9.65 22.85
CA LYS A 110 5.99 8.73 23.03
C LYS A 110 6.29 8.39 24.50
N ASP A 111 6.12 9.33 25.41
CA ASP A 111 6.44 9.13 26.83
C ASP A 111 5.41 8.21 27.51
N TYR A 112 4.13 8.37 27.16
CA TYR A 112 3.04 7.50 27.60
C TYR A 112 3.14 6.10 27.00
N ASP A 113 3.47 5.99 25.71
CA ASP A 113 3.71 4.71 25.02
C ASP A 113 4.86 3.92 25.67
N THR A 114 5.95 4.63 26.01
CA THR A 114 7.09 4.02 26.70
C THR A 114 6.69 3.42 28.05
N MET A 115 5.84 4.10 28.83
CA MET A 115 5.36 3.59 30.11
C MET A 115 4.36 2.44 29.95
N LEU A 116 3.47 2.52 28.95
CA LEU A 116 2.58 1.42 28.59
C LEU A 116 3.37 0.14 28.32
N VAL A 117 4.38 0.21 27.45
CA VAL A 117 5.21 -0.95 27.07
C VAL A 117 6.05 -1.45 28.23
N LYS A 118 6.86 -0.59 28.85
CA LYS A 118 7.90 -1.02 29.81
C LYS A 118 7.35 -1.37 31.20
N THR A 119 6.29 -0.70 31.63
CA THR A 119 5.81 -0.77 33.02
C THR A 119 4.48 -1.49 33.12
N MET A 120 3.55 -1.19 32.20
CA MET A 120 2.20 -1.75 32.21
C MET A 120 2.05 -2.99 31.30
N ASP A 121 3.11 -3.39 30.59
CA ASP A 121 3.13 -4.51 29.64
C ASP A 121 2.17 -4.32 28.44
N VAL A 122 1.66 -3.12 28.18
CA VAL A 122 0.75 -2.83 27.07
C VAL A 122 1.53 -2.42 25.83
N ASP A 123 1.80 -3.39 24.95
CA ASP A 123 2.44 -3.13 23.65
C ASP A 123 1.38 -3.04 22.54
N LEU A 124 1.06 -1.80 22.13
CA LEU A 124 0.11 -1.53 21.07
C LEU A 124 0.63 -2.00 19.70
N THR A 125 1.93 -1.94 19.46
CA THR A 125 2.55 -2.44 18.22
C THR A 125 2.39 -3.96 18.12
N LEU A 126 2.70 -4.70 19.18
CA LEU A 126 2.49 -6.15 19.24
C LEU A 126 1.01 -6.52 19.10
N MET A 127 0.10 -5.75 19.73
CA MET A 127 -1.33 -5.95 19.57
C MET A 127 -1.79 -5.74 18.13
N GLN A 128 -1.22 -4.75 17.43
CA GLN A 128 -1.49 -4.52 16.01
C GLN A 128 -0.99 -5.69 15.15
N SER A 129 0.24 -6.13 15.35
CA SER A 129 0.81 -7.30 14.65
C SER A 129 0.00 -8.57 14.91
N THR A 130 -0.39 -8.82 16.16
CA THR A 130 -1.21 -9.97 16.54
C THR A 130 -2.57 -9.92 15.86
N TYR A 131 -3.22 -8.75 15.83
CA TYR A 131 -4.50 -8.58 15.13
C TYR A 131 -4.37 -8.85 13.63
N ILE A 132 -3.29 -8.37 13.00
CA ILE A 132 -3.00 -8.64 11.58
C ILE A 132 -2.83 -10.14 11.34
N VAL A 133 -2.04 -10.81 12.19
CA VAL A 133 -1.77 -12.26 12.06
C VAL A 133 -3.04 -13.07 12.30
N GLU A 134 -3.75 -12.86 13.40
CA GLU A 134 -5.01 -13.57 13.70
C GLU A 134 -6.06 -13.38 12.60
N LYS A 135 -6.15 -12.17 12.02
CA LYS A 135 -7.09 -11.90 10.92
C LYS A 135 -6.65 -12.48 9.60
N LYS A 136 -5.36 -12.41 9.25
CA LYS A 136 -4.81 -13.08 8.05
C LYS A 136 -4.99 -14.59 8.17
N SER A 137 -4.63 -15.20 9.30
CA SER A 137 -4.73 -16.64 9.52
C SER A 137 -6.16 -17.18 9.48
N ILE A 138 -7.16 -16.46 10.01
CA ILE A 138 -8.56 -16.93 10.04
C ILE A 138 -9.25 -16.79 8.67
N SER A 139 -8.94 -15.77 7.86
CA SER A 139 -9.58 -15.61 6.54
C SER A 139 -8.91 -16.43 5.43
N LEU A 140 -7.62 -16.71 5.54
CA LEU A 140 -6.88 -17.50 4.54
C LEU A 140 -7.25 -18.99 4.59
N LEU A 141 -7.76 -19.51 5.71
CA LEU A 141 -8.12 -20.93 5.84
C LEU A 141 -9.45 -21.32 5.17
N HIS A 142 -10.27 -20.36 4.72
CA HIS A 142 -11.62 -20.63 4.20
C HIS A 142 -11.86 -20.17 2.76
N ILE A 143 -10.85 -19.61 2.09
CA ILE A 143 -10.96 -19.21 0.68
C ILE A 143 -10.35 -20.33 -0.16
N GLU A 144 -11.20 -21.00 -0.92
CA GLU A 144 -10.80 -22.06 -1.83
C GLU A 144 -10.11 -21.51 -3.09
N LYS A 145 -9.25 -22.30 -3.74
CA LYS A 145 -8.57 -21.89 -4.99
C LYS A 145 -9.56 -21.60 -6.11
N SER A 146 -10.65 -22.37 -6.16
CA SER A 146 -11.78 -22.17 -7.08
C SER A 146 -12.42 -20.78 -6.88
N ASP A 147 -12.60 -20.36 -5.63
CA ASP A 147 -13.13 -19.03 -5.28
C ASP A 147 -12.17 -17.91 -5.68
N VAL A 148 -10.86 -18.10 -5.43
CA VAL A 148 -9.83 -17.12 -5.84
C VAL A 148 -9.86 -16.91 -7.34
N MET A 149 -9.83 -17.99 -8.11
CA MET A 149 -9.87 -17.94 -9.58
C MET A 149 -11.17 -17.30 -10.08
N ARG A 150 -12.32 -17.69 -9.52
CA ARG A 150 -13.62 -17.15 -9.90
C ARG A 150 -13.70 -15.65 -9.63
N ARG A 151 -13.29 -15.22 -8.43
CA ARG A 151 -13.33 -13.82 -8.03
C ARG A 151 -12.35 -12.98 -8.85
N PHE A 152 -11.14 -13.48 -9.08
CA PHE A 152 -10.14 -12.83 -9.95
C PHE A 152 -10.71 -12.56 -11.34
N LEU A 153 -11.26 -13.58 -12.01
CA LEU A 153 -11.80 -13.45 -13.37
C LEU A 153 -13.01 -12.52 -13.45
N LYS A 154 -13.92 -12.55 -12.45
CA LYS A 154 -15.06 -11.61 -12.40
C LYS A 154 -14.58 -10.15 -12.30
N VAL A 155 -13.64 -9.88 -11.39
CA VAL A 155 -13.09 -8.51 -11.24
C VAL A 155 -12.29 -8.08 -12.47
N LEU A 156 -11.54 -9.01 -13.09
CA LEU A 156 -10.81 -8.75 -14.34
C LEU A 156 -11.78 -8.34 -15.47
N MET A 157 -12.90 -9.06 -15.61
CA MET A 157 -13.92 -8.74 -16.60
C MET A 157 -14.59 -7.39 -16.35
N GLU A 158 -14.93 -7.08 -15.09
CA GLU A 158 -15.45 -5.76 -14.70
C GLU A 158 -14.46 -4.64 -15.04
N ALA A 159 -13.16 -4.84 -14.78
CA ALA A 159 -12.11 -3.89 -15.10
C ALA A 159 -11.95 -3.69 -16.62
N LEU A 160 -12.02 -4.78 -17.40
CA LEU A 160 -12.02 -4.72 -18.86
C LEU A 160 -13.25 -4.00 -19.41
N GLU A 161 -14.44 -4.30 -18.88
CA GLU A 161 -15.70 -3.72 -19.30
C GLU A 161 -15.70 -2.19 -19.14
N LYS A 162 -15.17 -1.67 -18.02
CA LYS A 162 -15.04 -0.23 -17.76
C LYS A 162 -14.26 0.52 -18.86
N GLN A 163 -13.28 -0.14 -19.47
CA GLN A 163 -12.37 0.47 -20.45
C GLN A 163 -12.74 0.14 -21.90
N THR A 164 -13.62 -0.85 -22.11
CA THR A 164 -13.95 -1.38 -23.44
C THR A 164 -15.47 -1.54 -23.60
N SER A 165 -15.97 -2.77 -23.62
CA SER A 165 -17.40 -3.11 -23.60
C SER A 165 -17.60 -4.48 -22.94
N LYS A 166 -18.80 -4.75 -22.44
CA LYS A 166 -19.15 -6.04 -21.84
C LYS A 166 -18.91 -7.22 -22.80
N THR A 167 -19.31 -7.08 -24.07
CA THR A 167 -19.09 -8.10 -25.10
C THR A 167 -17.60 -8.37 -25.31
N PHE A 168 -16.78 -7.31 -25.33
CA PHE A 168 -15.33 -7.46 -25.46
C PHE A 168 -14.73 -8.16 -24.25
N ALA A 169 -15.09 -7.75 -23.03
CA ALA A 169 -14.57 -8.33 -21.79
C ALA A 169 -14.86 -9.84 -21.68
N ILE A 170 -16.10 -10.25 -21.97
CA ILE A 170 -16.50 -11.67 -22.00
C ILE A 170 -15.71 -12.43 -23.07
N GLY A 171 -15.73 -11.94 -24.32
CA GLY A 171 -15.09 -12.62 -25.44
C GLY A 171 -13.58 -12.75 -25.27
N PHE A 172 -12.92 -11.67 -24.84
CA PHE A 172 -11.48 -11.65 -24.59
C PHE A 172 -11.09 -12.62 -23.47
N THR A 173 -11.79 -12.59 -22.33
CA THR A 173 -11.48 -13.47 -21.19
C THR A 173 -11.69 -14.93 -21.55
N ALA A 174 -12.80 -15.25 -22.23
CA ALA A 174 -13.09 -16.61 -22.70
C ALA A 174 -12.02 -17.12 -23.68
N GLN A 175 -11.65 -16.31 -24.68
CA GLN A 175 -10.60 -16.65 -25.63
C GLN A 175 -9.25 -16.86 -24.95
N ARG A 176 -8.94 -16.05 -23.94
CA ARG A 176 -7.67 -16.14 -23.23
C ARG A 176 -7.56 -17.40 -22.39
N ILE A 177 -8.64 -17.78 -21.70
CA ILE A 177 -8.72 -19.06 -20.99
C ILE A 177 -8.56 -20.22 -21.97
N GLU A 178 -9.25 -20.19 -23.11
CA GLU A 178 -9.14 -21.23 -24.15
C GLU A 178 -7.71 -21.37 -24.68
N ALA A 179 -7.05 -20.27 -25.00
CA ALA A 179 -5.67 -20.28 -25.48
C ALA A 179 -4.70 -20.89 -24.47
N LEU A 180 -4.92 -20.65 -23.18
CA LEU A 180 -4.06 -21.14 -22.10
C LEU A 180 -4.36 -22.60 -21.71
N ARG A 181 -5.48 -23.20 -22.13
CA ARG A 181 -5.82 -24.60 -21.82
C ARG A 181 -4.77 -25.61 -22.30
N GLN A 182 -4.07 -25.31 -23.40
CA GLN A 182 -3.00 -26.19 -23.90
C GLN A 182 -1.81 -26.27 -22.94
N GLN A 183 -1.52 -25.17 -22.23
CA GLN A 183 -0.42 -25.10 -21.27
C GLN A 183 -0.86 -25.47 -19.85
N TYR A 184 -2.10 -25.15 -19.49
CA TYR A 184 -2.67 -25.35 -18.17
C TYR A 184 -3.97 -26.14 -18.29
N THR A 185 -3.88 -27.47 -18.33
CA THR A 185 -5.02 -28.37 -18.61
C THR A 185 -6.17 -28.19 -17.62
N PHE A 186 -5.89 -27.85 -16.37
CA PHE A 186 -6.90 -27.58 -15.34
C PHE A 186 -7.83 -26.39 -15.69
N LEU A 187 -7.50 -25.55 -16.68
CA LEU A 187 -8.40 -24.51 -17.17
C LEU A 187 -9.63 -25.09 -17.91
N GLU A 188 -9.69 -26.40 -18.14
CA GLU A 188 -10.92 -27.09 -18.54
C GLU A 188 -12.05 -26.93 -17.49
N TYR A 189 -11.69 -26.77 -16.22
CA TYR A 189 -12.62 -26.55 -15.10
C TYR A 189 -13.07 -25.09 -14.96
N VAL A 190 -12.71 -24.23 -15.90
CA VAL A 190 -13.08 -22.81 -15.91
C VAL A 190 -13.89 -22.51 -17.17
N SER A 191 -15.07 -21.91 -17.00
CA SER A 191 -15.89 -21.43 -18.10
C SER A 191 -16.29 -19.96 -17.91
N VAL A 192 -16.28 -19.22 -19.01
CA VAL A 192 -16.75 -17.84 -19.10
C VAL A 192 -17.92 -17.84 -20.07
N ASN A 193 -19.09 -17.47 -19.58
CA ASN A 193 -20.35 -17.59 -20.31
C ASN A 193 -20.94 -16.21 -20.60
N ASP A 194 -21.48 -16.03 -21.80
CA ASP A 194 -22.31 -14.87 -22.10
C ASP A 194 -23.75 -15.14 -21.65
N ILE A 195 -24.09 -14.65 -20.46
CA ILE A 195 -25.41 -14.83 -19.83
C ILE A 195 -26.59 -14.30 -20.66
N ARG A 196 -26.32 -13.52 -21.73
CA ARG A 196 -27.36 -13.10 -22.70
C ARG A 196 -27.88 -14.27 -23.53
N TYR A 197 -27.08 -15.33 -23.70
CA TYR A 197 -27.40 -16.49 -24.52
C TYR A 197 -27.59 -17.78 -23.70
N THR A 198 -27.12 -17.81 -22.44
CA THR A 198 -27.21 -18.96 -21.54
C THR A 198 -27.98 -18.63 -20.26
N LEU A 199 -29.31 -18.74 -20.34
CA LEU A 199 -30.23 -18.58 -19.20
C LEU A 199 -29.85 -19.52 -18.04
N GLY A 200 -29.60 -18.95 -16.86
CA GLY A 200 -29.30 -19.70 -15.63
C GLY A 200 -27.82 -20.04 -15.41
N SER A 201 -26.91 -19.62 -16.29
CA SER A 201 -25.46 -19.81 -16.12
C SER A 201 -24.79 -18.65 -15.35
N GLU A 202 -23.76 -18.95 -14.57
CA GLU A 202 -22.87 -17.90 -14.04
C GLU A 202 -21.97 -17.36 -15.17
N GLU A 203 -21.75 -16.05 -15.20
CA GLU A 203 -20.86 -15.36 -16.16
C GLU A 203 -19.42 -15.88 -16.09
N VAL A 204 -18.97 -16.27 -14.90
CA VAL A 204 -17.72 -17.02 -14.67
C VAL A 204 -18.05 -18.18 -13.75
N ALA A 205 -17.89 -19.41 -14.23
CA ALA A 205 -18.00 -20.62 -13.43
C ALA A 205 -16.63 -21.31 -13.30
N VAL A 206 -16.29 -21.67 -12.07
CA VAL A 206 -15.05 -22.39 -11.74
C VAL A 206 -15.41 -23.60 -10.92
N GLN A 207 -15.07 -24.79 -11.41
CA GLN A 207 -15.41 -26.04 -10.75
C GLN A 207 -14.47 -26.33 -9.56
N PRO A 208 -14.93 -27.06 -8.52
CA PRO A 208 -14.14 -27.34 -7.32
C PRO A 208 -12.84 -28.12 -7.57
N GLU A 209 -12.69 -28.79 -8.70
CA GLU A 209 -11.50 -29.56 -9.10
C GLU A 209 -10.24 -28.69 -9.13
N ILE A 210 -10.38 -27.37 -9.36
CA ILE A 210 -9.30 -26.38 -9.23
C ILE A 210 -8.68 -26.40 -7.82
N ASN A 211 -9.43 -26.81 -6.79
CA ASN A 211 -8.92 -26.92 -5.43
C ASN A 211 -7.83 -27.99 -5.26
N ASN A 212 -7.67 -28.90 -6.22
CA ASN A 212 -6.63 -29.94 -6.19
C ASN A 212 -5.38 -29.54 -6.99
N VAL A 213 -5.41 -28.43 -7.74
CA VAL A 213 -4.28 -27.97 -8.57
C VAL A 213 -3.17 -27.38 -7.70
N ASP A 214 -1.91 -27.56 -8.08
CA ASP A 214 -0.79 -26.91 -7.37
C ASP A 214 -0.99 -25.38 -7.32
N PRO A 215 -0.87 -24.73 -6.14
CA PRO A 215 -1.09 -23.29 -6.01
C PRO A 215 -0.20 -22.44 -6.92
N LEU A 216 1.05 -22.87 -7.18
CA LEU A 216 1.98 -22.14 -8.05
C LEU A 216 1.61 -22.32 -9.52
N ASP A 217 1.08 -23.47 -9.92
CA ASP A 217 0.55 -23.69 -11.28
C ASP A 217 -0.66 -22.80 -11.55
N LEU A 218 -1.60 -22.74 -10.61
CA LEU A 218 -2.74 -21.83 -10.70
C LEU A 218 -2.29 -20.37 -10.75
N GLY A 219 -1.30 -20.00 -9.93
CA GLY A 219 -0.72 -18.67 -9.95
C GLY A 219 -0.04 -18.32 -11.28
N ARG A 220 0.66 -19.27 -11.91
CA ARG A 220 1.25 -19.09 -13.24
C ARG A 220 0.19 -18.84 -14.32
N ALA A 221 -0.93 -19.57 -14.28
CA ALA A 221 -2.05 -19.33 -15.19
C ALA A 221 -2.66 -17.93 -14.97
N ILE A 222 -2.92 -17.54 -13.71
CA ILE A 222 -3.46 -16.22 -13.37
C ILE A 222 -2.53 -15.09 -13.84
N LYS A 223 -1.21 -15.22 -13.63
CA LYS A 223 -0.22 -14.26 -14.15
C LYS A 223 -0.27 -14.14 -15.66
N SER A 224 -0.36 -15.27 -16.36
CA SER A 224 -0.40 -15.30 -17.83
C SER A 224 -1.65 -14.56 -18.34
N ILE A 225 -2.81 -14.78 -17.69
CA ILE A 225 -4.06 -14.06 -18.00
C ILE A 225 -3.89 -12.55 -17.76
N LEU A 226 -3.33 -12.16 -16.62
CA LEU A 226 -3.13 -10.74 -16.27
C LEU A 226 -2.19 -10.05 -17.27
N GLN A 227 -1.05 -10.68 -17.58
CA GLN A 227 -0.06 -10.19 -18.54
C GLN A 227 -0.65 -10.00 -19.93
N ASP A 228 -1.38 -11.00 -20.42
CA ASP A 228 -2.00 -10.96 -21.73
C ASP A 228 -3.11 -9.89 -21.80
N THR A 229 -3.84 -9.70 -20.70
CA THR A 229 -4.86 -8.66 -20.58
C THR A 229 -4.27 -7.27 -20.65
N ASP A 230 -3.24 -7.01 -19.83
CA ASP A 230 -2.56 -5.72 -19.79
C ASP A 230 -1.87 -5.40 -21.11
N THR A 231 -1.29 -6.40 -21.79
CA THR A 231 -0.70 -6.24 -23.12
C THR A 231 -1.76 -5.82 -24.14
N ALA A 232 -2.89 -6.52 -24.19
CA ALA A 232 -3.98 -6.19 -25.10
C ALA A 232 -4.57 -4.80 -24.84
N LEU A 233 -4.70 -4.40 -23.58
CA LEU A 233 -5.14 -3.05 -23.24
C LEU A 233 -4.12 -1.98 -23.64
N THR A 234 -2.84 -2.25 -23.46
CA THR A 234 -1.75 -1.36 -23.89
C THR A 234 -1.79 -1.16 -25.41
N ASP A 235 -1.97 -2.23 -26.19
CA ASP A 235 -2.11 -2.19 -27.65
C ASP A 235 -3.33 -1.37 -28.10
N LEU A 236 -4.39 -1.33 -27.28
CA LEU A 236 -5.58 -0.51 -27.48
C LEU A 236 -5.45 0.92 -26.92
N GLY A 237 -4.28 1.31 -26.39
CA GLY A 237 -4.05 2.61 -25.78
C GLY A 237 -4.82 2.83 -24.47
N ARG A 238 -5.09 1.76 -23.72
CA ARG A 238 -5.84 1.76 -22.45
C ARG A 238 -4.93 1.55 -21.24
N ASN A 239 -5.46 1.75 -20.04
CA ASN A 239 -4.72 1.62 -18.80
C ASN A 239 -4.72 0.16 -18.33
N SER A 240 -3.72 -0.22 -17.53
CA SER A 240 -3.67 -1.53 -16.88
C SER A 240 -4.89 -1.76 -15.97
N VAL A 241 -5.31 -3.02 -15.85
CA VAL A 241 -6.37 -3.45 -14.93
C VAL A 241 -5.88 -3.62 -13.48
N ALA A 242 -4.58 -3.48 -13.22
CA ALA A 242 -4.01 -3.79 -11.90
C ALA A 242 -4.59 -2.94 -10.76
N ASP A 243 -4.80 -1.65 -10.98
CA ASP A 243 -5.37 -0.75 -9.95
C ASP A 243 -6.83 -1.10 -9.66
N ASP A 244 -7.60 -1.40 -10.71
CA ASP A 244 -8.97 -1.88 -10.57
C ASP A 244 -9.01 -3.22 -9.81
N LEU A 245 -8.12 -4.16 -10.15
CA LEU A 245 -8.01 -5.43 -9.45
C LEU A 245 -7.67 -5.25 -7.96
N LYS A 246 -6.65 -4.44 -7.63
CA LYS A 246 -6.27 -4.13 -6.24
C LYS A 246 -7.41 -3.47 -5.46
N THR A 247 -8.21 -2.64 -6.12
CA THR A 247 -9.32 -1.90 -5.49
C THR A 247 -10.53 -2.79 -5.21
N HIS A 248 -10.83 -3.74 -6.10
CA HIS A 248 -12.07 -4.53 -6.05
C HIS A 248 -11.88 -5.96 -5.51
N LEU A 249 -10.64 -6.43 -5.41
CA LEU A 249 -10.29 -7.61 -4.63
C LEU A 249 -10.12 -7.24 -3.16
N THR A 250 -10.66 -8.06 -2.25
CA THR A 250 -10.43 -7.84 -0.83
C THR A 250 -8.98 -8.21 -0.48
N LEU A 251 -8.48 -7.67 0.64
CA LEU A 251 -7.14 -8.01 1.16
C LEU A 251 -6.90 -9.52 1.30
N GLU A 252 -7.96 -10.30 1.51
CA GLU A 252 -7.91 -11.75 1.72
C GLU A 252 -7.66 -12.49 0.40
N TYR A 253 -8.31 -12.04 -0.68
CA TYR A 253 -8.05 -12.55 -2.03
C TYR A 253 -6.67 -12.12 -2.55
N LEU A 254 -6.24 -10.88 -2.26
CA LEU A 254 -4.90 -10.41 -2.60
C LEU A 254 -3.81 -11.24 -1.91
N ALA A 255 -3.97 -11.51 -0.61
CA ALA A 255 -3.03 -12.37 0.11
C ALA A 255 -3.03 -13.81 -0.40
N LYS A 256 -4.18 -14.36 -0.83
CA LYS A 256 -4.24 -15.67 -1.47
C LYS A 256 -3.54 -15.72 -2.82
N LEU A 257 -3.69 -14.68 -3.62
CA LEU A 257 -2.96 -14.53 -4.87
C LEU A 257 -1.45 -14.50 -4.61
N GLU A 258 -1.00 -13.76 -3.59
CA GLU A 258 0.42 -13.75 -3.18
C GLU A 258 0.91 -15.13 -2.73
N GLU A 259 0.12 -15.91 -1.97
CA GLU A 259 0.44 -17.31 -1.61
C GLU A 259 0.60 -18.23 -2.83
N MET A 260 -0.18 -17.98 -3.89
CA MET A 260 -0.07 -18.65 -5.19
C MET A 260 1.10 -18.10 -6.03
N GLY A 261 1.88 -17.17 -5.48
CA GLY A 261 2.99 -16.51 -6.14
C GLY A 261 2.58 -15.39 -7.09
N VAL A 262 1.32 -14.96 -7.11
CA VAL A 262 0.78 -13.88 -7.97
C VAL A 262 0.90 -12.53 -7.27
N THR A 263 1.62 -11.61 -7.90
CA THR A 263 1.64 -10.20 -7.50
C THR A 263 0.89 -9.39 -8.56
N ILE A 264 -0.17 -8.69 -8.16
CA ILE A 264 -0.90 -7.81 -9.07
C ILE A 264 -0.11 -6.52 -9.23
N ILE A 265 0.66 -6.45 -10.31
CA ILE A 265 1.36 -5.27 -10.75
C ILE A 265 0.75 -4.82 -12.08
N ALA A 266 0.70 -3.50 -12.31
CA ALA A 266 0.35 -2.97 -13.62
C ALA A 266 1.42 -3.41 -14.62
N HIS A 267 1.06 -4.30 -15.55
CA HIS A 267 1.87 -4.55 -16.73
C HIS A 267 1.42 -3.50 -17.77
N GLY A 268 2.36 -2.83 -18.44
CA GLY A 268 2.03 -1.75 -19.38
C GLY A 268 2.76 -0.42 -19.14
N VAL A 269 3.53 -0.31 -18.05
CA VAL A 269 4.66 0.61 -18.00
C VAL A 269 5.91 -0.18 -17.64
N GLY A 270 6.53 -0.79 -18.65
CA GLY A 270 7.79 -1.49 -18.47
C GLY A 270 8.85 -0.56 -17.86
N TYR A 271 9.82 -1.12 -17.13
CA TYR A 271 10.95 -0.34 -16.62
C TYR A 271 11.60 0.49 -17.72
N GLU A 272 11.63 0.02 -18.96
CA GLU A 272 12.08 0.80 -20.11
C GLU A 272 11.31 2.13 -20.26
N ALA A 273 9.98 2.10 -20.17
CA ALA A 273 9.16 3.30 -20.25
C ALA A 273 9.35 4.21 -19.03
N ILE A 274 9.50 3.62 -17.83
CA ILE A 274 9.80 4.36 -16.59
C ILE A 274 11.14 5.08 -16.73
N PHE A 275 12.21 4.38 -17.10
CA PHE A 275 13.54 4.95 -17.25
C PHE A 275 13.60 6.01 -18.35
N LYS A 276 12.93 5.81 -19.49
CA LYS A 276 12.81 6.86 -20.52
C LYS A 276 12.17 8.13 -19.97
N GLN A 277 11.13 8.00 -19.16
CA GLN A 277 10.41 9.16 -18.60
C GLN A 277 11.17 9.83 -17.47
N VAL A 278 11.86 9.05 -16.62
CA VAL A 278 12.79 9.58 -15.62
C VAL A 278 13.89 10.40 -16.32
N ILE A 279 14.54 9.84 -17.33
CA ILE A 279 15.62 10.51 -18.07
C ILE A 279 15.11 11.77 -18.77
N LYS A 280 13.95 11.69 -19.44
CA LYS A 280 13.29 12.85 -20.03
C LYS A 280 13.03 13.95 -18.99
N ALA A 281 12.41 13.60 -17.87
CA ALA A 281 12.12 14.56 -16.80
C ALA A 281 13.40 15.17 -16.20
N LEU A 282 14.50 14.42 -16.14
CA LEU A 282 15.82 14.93 -15.72
C LEU A 282 16.38 15.94 -16.73
N ILE A 283 16.35 15.62 -18.03
CA ILE A 283 16.80 16.54 -19.09
C ILE A 283 15.96 17.82 -19.06
N ASP A 284 14.63 17.71 -18.99
CA ASP A 284 13.72 18.85 -18.93
C ASP A 284 13.95 19.70 -17.68
N THR A 285 14.30 19.08 -16.55
CA THR A 285 14.55 19.79 -15.29
C THR A 285 15.90 20.52 -15.31
N LEU A 286 16.96 19.87 -15.79
CA LEU A 286 18.30 20.47 -15.89
C LEU A 286 18.37 21.50 -17.01
N GLY A 287 17.68 21.28 -18.13
CA GLY A 287 17.58 22.18 -19.27
C GLY A 287 16.82 23.47 -18.97
N LYS A 288 15.99 23.52 -17.92
CA LYS A 288 15.40 24.79 -17.45
C LYS A 288 16.43 25.75 -16.84
N THR A 289 17.59 25.23 -16.41
CA THR A 289 18.65 26.00 -15.76
C THR A 289 19.95 26.05 -16.56
N SER A 290 20.01 25.38 -17.72
CA SER A 290 21.22 25.23 -18.54
C SER A 290 20.87 25.03 -20.02
N THR A 291 21.86 24.77 -20.88
CA THR A 291 21.56 24.37 -22.26
C THR A 291 21.14 22.90 -22.31
N GLU A 292 20.31 22.54 -23.28
CA GLU A 292 19.86 21.16 -23.44
C GLU A 292 21.02 20.18 -23.71
N ASN A 293 22.00 20.60 -24.52
CA ASN A 293 23.23 19.82 -24.74
C ASN A 293 24.01 19.58 -23.44
N TYR A 294 24.00 20.55 -22.53
CA TYR A 294 24.58 20.38 -21.19
C TYR A 294 23.76 19.41 -20.35
N ALA A 295 22.43 19.51 -20.37
CA ALA A 295 21.55 18.58 -19.66
C ALA A 295 21.72 17.13 -20.13
N ILE A 296 21.81 16.90 -21.44
CA ILE A 296 22.09 15.58 -22.05
C ILE A 296 23.46 15.06 -21.59
N PHE A 297 24.49 15.90 -21.67
CA PHE A 297 25.84 15.52 -21.22
C PHE A 297 25.86 15.16 -19.73
N ALA A 298 25.22 15.97 -18.90
CA ALA A 298 25.13 15.77 -17.46
C ALA A 298 24.44 14.43 -17.14
N VAL A 299 23.25 14.18 -17.72
CA VAL A 299 22.51 12.93 -17.50
C VAL A 299 23.32 11.70 -17.91
N ASN A 300 23.99 11.72 -19.07
CA ASN A 300 24.89 10.64 -19.48
C ASN A 300 26.06 10.43 -18.50
N SER A 301 26.64 11.51 -17.98
CA SER A 301 27.71 11.44 -16.98
C SER A 301 27.22 10.78 -15.69
N PHE A 302 26.02 11.14 -15.21
CA PHE A 302 25.44 10.54 -14.01
C PHE A 302 25.09 9.07 -14.20
N LEU A 303 24.50 8.70 -15.35
CA LEU A 303 24.24 7.31 -15.68
C LEU A 303 25.53 6.46 -15.65
N ARG A 304 26.63 6.97 -16.22
CA ARG A 304 27.94 6.31 -16.17
C ARG A 304 28.52 6.22 -14.76
N LYS A 305 28.25 7.20 -13.89
CA LYS A 305 28.76 7.18 -12.50
C LYS A 305 28.15 6.02 -11.68
N ILE A 306 26.94 5.58 -12.03
CA ILE A 306 26.21 4.55 -11.28
C ILE A 306 26.08 3.20 -12.03
N ASP A 307 26.58 3.11 -13.27
CA ASP A 307 26.47 1.89 -14.10
C ASP A 307 27.31 0.70 -13.60
N SER A 308 28.31 0.96 -12.76
CA SER A 308 29.12 -0.05 -12.08
C SER A 308 28.34 -0.75 -10.97
N THR A 309 27.39 -0.05 -10.35
CA THR A 309 26.48 -0.57 -9.32
C THR A 309 25.26 -1.23 -9.96
N TYR A 310 24.74 -0.65 -11.04
CA TYR A 310 23.56 -1.15 -11.75
C TYR A 310 23.89 -1.41 -13.21
N GLU A 311 24.31 -2.64 -13.51
CA GLU A 311 24.84 -3.02 -14.81
C GLU A 311 23.90 -2.71 -15.99
N PHE A 312 22.58 -2.80 -15.76
CA PHE A 312 21.60 -2.51 -16.81
C PHE A 312 21.65 -1.07 -17.33
N LEU A 313 22.20 -0.12 -16.55
CA LEU A 313 22.35 1.28 -16.97
C LEU A 313 23.42 1.48 -18.04
N LYS A 314 24.36 0.54 -18.22
CA LYS A 314 25.34 0.57 -19.33
C LYS A 314 24.68 0.58 -20.71
N TYR A 315 23.43 0.09 -20.77
CA TYR A 315 22.64 -0.01 -21.98
C TYR A 315 21.72 1.19 -22.20
N VAL A 316 21.77 2.19 -21.32
CA VAL A 316 20.95 3.40 -21.40
C VAL A 316 21.82 4.57 -21.82
N LYS A 317 21.44 5.23 -22.93
CA LYS A 317 22.17 6.38 -23.48
C LYS A 317 21.21 7.45 -23.96
N VAL A 318 21.67 8.70 -23.91
CA VAL A 318 20.96 9.85 -24.46
C VAL A 318 21.82 10.48 -25.54
N ASP A 319 21.31 10.57 -26.76
CA ASP A 319 22.01 11.18 -27.89
C ASP A 319 21.27 12.45 -28.34
N SER A 320 22.01 13.46 -28.79
CA SER A 320 21.40 14.65 -29.41
C SER A 320 20.75 14.25 -30.74
N ALA A 321 19.51 14.68 -30.96
CA ALA A 321 18.82 14.39 -32.21
C ALA A 321 19.43 15.20 -33.38
N THR A 322 19.56 14.57 -34.54
CA THR A 322 20.15 15.18 -35.74
C THR A 322 19.13 15.81 -36.68
N ASN A 323 17.82 15.68 -36.42
CA ASN A 323 16.72 16.09 -37.30
C ASN A 323 15.76 17.09 -36.61
N GLU A 324 15.13 17.98 -37.39
CA GLU A 324 14.37 19.19 -36.95
C GLU A 324 13.05 18.97 -36.16
N GLY A 325 12.82 17.81 -35.55
CA GLY A 325 11.54 17.49 -34.87
C GLY A 325 11.63 17.01 -33.43
N GLU A 326 12.75 16.40 -33.04
CA GLU A 326 13.01 15.95 -31.67
C GLU A 326 14.36 16.54 -31.23
N LEU A 327 14.52 16.80 -29.94
CA LEU A 327 15.74 17.45 -29.42
C LEU A 327 16.79 16.42 -28.95
N TYR A 328 16.35 15.22 -28.54
CA TYR A 328 17.22 14.12 -28.13
C TYR A 328 16.53 12.75 -28.31
N HIS A 329 17.34 11.69 -28.35
CA HIS A 329 16.88 10.30 -28.37
C HIS A 329 17.39 9.55 -27.15
N ILE A 330 16.49 8.88 -26.42
CA ILE A 330 16.84 7.97 -25.32
C ILE A 330 16.86 6.54 -25.85
N THR A 331 18.05 5.96 -25.92
CA THR A 331 18.26 4.60 -26.43
C THR A 331 18.50 3.65 -25.27
N ILE A 332 17.75 2.55 -25.23
CA ILE A 332 17.90 1.46 -24.26
C ILE A 332 18.12 0.17 -25.05
N THR A 333 19.36 -0.32 -25.12
CA THR A 333 19.75 -1.39 -26.07
C THR A 333 19.51 -2.81 -25.58
N ASN A 334 19.23 -3.00 -24.29
CA ASN A 334 18.91 -4.29 -23.70
C ASN A 334 17.53 -4.27 -23.05
N ASN A 335 16.90 -5.44 -22.95
CA ASN A 335 15.61 -5.57 -22.28
C ASN A 335 15.77 -5.32 -20.77
N ILE A 336 15.57 -4.08 -20.34
CA ILE A 336 15.58 -3.72 -18.92
C ILE A 336 14.25 -3.99 -18.23
N ASN A 337 13.23 -4.51 -18.94
CA ASN A 337 11.95 -4.85 -18.32
C ASN A 337 12.03 -6.12 -17.44
N SER A 338 13.14 -6.87 -17.51
CA SER A 338 13.40 -8.07 -16.70
C SER A 338 14.18 -7.80 -15.41
N ILE A 339 14.57 -6.56 -15.12
CA ILE A 339 15.31 -6.22 -13.89
C ILE A 339 14.41 -6.35 -12.66
N SER A 340 15.02 -6.54 -11.48
CA SER A 340 14.26 -6.58 -10.24
C SER A 340 13.70 -5.18 -9.90
N GLU A 341 12.50 -5.14 -9.33
CA GLU A 341 11.90 -3.88 -8.86
C GLU A 341 12.79 -3.15 -7.85
N THR A 342 13.53 -3.92 -7.03
CA THR A 342 14.46 -3.37 -6.04
C THR A 342 15.64 -2.66 -6.72
N ASP A 343 16.21 -3.24 -7.78
CA ASP A 343 17.32 -2.61 -8.50
C ASP A 343 16.85 -1.39 -9.29
N ALA A 344 15.67 -1.48 -9.92
CA ALA A 344 15.06 -0.36 -10.61
C ALA A 344 14.81 0.83 -9.65
N ARG A 345 14.21 0.56 -8.48
CA ARG A 345 13.97 1.54 -7.42
C ARG A 345 15.27 2.20 -6.94
N ARG A 346 16.27 1.39 -6.58
CA ARG A 346 17.55 1.87 -6.05
C ARG A 346 18.32 2.68 -7.09
N ALA A 347 18.31 2.26 -8.35
CA ALA A 347 18.94 2.99 -9.44
C ALA A 347 18.30 4.38 -9.66
N ILE A 348 16.95 4.46 -9.67
CA ILE A 348 16.25 5.75 -9.80
C ILE A 348 16.57 6.66 -8.60
N GLN A 349 16.51 6.13 -7.38
CA GLN A 349 16.82 6.89 -6.17
C GLN A 349 18.27 7.42 -6.20
N GLN A 350 19.24 6.54 -6.47
CA GLN A 350 20.65 6.91 -6.49
C GLN A 350 20.98 7.89 -7.62
N LEU A 351 20.30 7.78 -8.77
CA LEU A 351 20.44 8.74 -9.87
C LEU A 351 19.99 10.14 -9.44
N LEU A 352 18.84 10.24 -8.78
CA LEU A 352 18.31 11.52 -8.28
C LEU A 352 19.22 12.12 -7.20
N GLU A 353 19.67 11.32 -6.23
CA GLU A 353 20.59 11.75 -5.18
C GLU A 353 21.92 12.25 -5.76
N THR A 354 22.51 11.50 -6.70
CA THR A 354 23.76 11.88 -7.37
C THR A 354 23.63 13.21 -8.12
N ILE A 355 22.49 13.44 -8.77
CA ILE A 355 22.22 14.70 -9.47
C ILE A 355 22.09 15.83 -8.45
N MET A 356 21.30 15.65 -7.39
CA MET A 356 21.13 16.67 -6.36
C MET A 356 22.46 17.09 -5.70
N GLU A 357 23.33 16.14 -5.40
CA GLU A 357 24.67 16.40 -4.86
C GLU A 357 25.52 17.31 -5.77
N SER A 358 25.33 17.21 -7.08
CA SER A 358 26.07 17.99 -8.08
C SER A 358 25.49 19.39 -8.34
N LEU A 359 24.27 19.67 -7.89
CA LEU A 359 23.59 20.95 -8.11
C LEU A 359 23.95 21.97 -7.03
N GLU A 360 24.01 23.25 -7.43
CA GLU A 360 24.13 24.37 -6.49
C GLU A 360 22.91 24.43 -5.54
N GLU A 361 23.14 24.87 -4.29
CA GLU A 361 22.15 24.86 -3.20
C GLU A 361 20.80 25.48 -3.59
N LYS A 362 20.83 26.62 -4.30
CA LYS A 362 19.61 27.32 -4.76
C LYS A 362 18.78 26.50 -5.74
N VAL A 363 19.42 25.74 -6.62
CA VAL A 363 18.74 24.92 -7.64
C VAL A 363 18.29 23.58 -7.03
N ARG A 364 19.05 23.07 -6.06
CA ARG A 364 18.82 21.80 -5.38
C ARG A 364 17.48 21.75 -4.63
N ASN A 365 17.12 22.82 -3.92
CA ASN A 365 15.90 22.86 -3.09
C ASN A 365 14.58 22.75 -3.87
N GLU A 366 14.59 23.12 -5.16
CA GLU A 366 13.39 23.04 -6.02
C GLU A 366 13.46 21.87 -7.01
N PHE A 367 14.57 21.11 -7.02
CA PHE A 367 14.85 20.11 -8.04
C PHE A 367 13.82 18.98 -8.05
N ILE A 368 13.54 18.38 -6.88
CA ILE A 368 12.60 17.25 -6.78
C ILE A 368 11.19 17.68 -7.18
N GLN A 369 10.73 18.86 -6.74
CA GLN A 369 9.43 19.36 -7.13
C GLN A 369 9.33 19.63 -8.64
N LYS A 370 10.37 20.21 -9.25
CA LYS A 370 10.43 20.42 -10.71
C LYS A 370 10.47 19.10 -11.49
N PHE A 371 11.23 18.12 -11.00
CA PHE A 371 11.29 16.77 -11.56
C PHE A 371 9.92 16.09 -11.52
N LYS A 372 9.23 16.10 -10.37
CA LYS A 372 7.87 15.56 -10.22
C LYS A 372 6.88 16.22 -11.18
N ASN A 373 6.96 17.54 -11.33
CA ASN A 373 6.10 18.29 -12.25
C ASN A 373 6.38 18.00 -13.74
N SER A 374 7.59 17.52 -14.07
CA SER A 374 7.98 17.12 -15.42
C SER A 374 7.59 15.66 -15.75
N LEU A 375 7.14 14.86 -14.78
CA LEU A 375 6.67 13.49 -15.00
C LEU A 375 5.16 13.47 -15.29
N GLU A 376 4.73 12.65 -16.27
CA GLU A 376 3.30 12.35 -16.37
C GLU A 376 2.82 11.57 -15.14
N LYS A 377 1.60 11.85 -14.70
CA LYS A 377 1.01 11.31 -13.46
C LYS A 377 1.13 9.79 -13.33
N LYS A 378 0.98 9.05 -14.44
CA LYS A 378 1.09 7.58 -14.44
C LYS A 378 2.50 7.07 -14.10
N TYR A 379 3.55 7.76 -14.55
CA TYR A 379 4.93 7.39 -14.23
C TYR A 379 5.30 7.81 -12.81
N LEU A 380 4.86 8.99 -12.38
CA LEU A 380 5.07 9.46 -11.01
C LEU A 380 4.49 8.47 -10.00
N LEU A 381 3.22 8.09 -10.15
CA LEU A 381 2.57 7.10 -9.29
C LEU A 381 3.32 5.78 -9.30
N LYS A 382 3.74 5.30 -10.49
CA LYS A 382 4.47 4.04 -10.61
C LYS A 382 5.84 4.07 -9.90
N ILE A 383 6.56 5.20 -9.97
CA ILE A 383 7.85 5.38 -9.29
C ILE A 383 7.66 5.39 -7.76
N GLU A 384 6.60 6.03 -7.26
CA GLU A 384 6.24 6.02 -5.84
C GLU A 384 5.80 4.62 -5.36
N GLU A 385 5.02 3.90 -6.18
CA GLU A 385 4.63 2.49 -5.92
C GLU A 385 5.84 1.57 -5.82
N MET A 386 6.86 1.78 -6.68
CA MET A 386 8.14 1.07 -6.61
C MET A 386 8.91 1.38 -5.33
N GLY A 387 8.47 2.33 -4.49
CA GLY A 387 9.09 2.66 -3.22
C GLY A 387 10.20 3.70 -3.31
N VAL A 388 10.24 4.51 -4.37
CA VAL A 388 11.09 5.72 -4.41
C VAL A 388 10.39 6.82 -3.63
N ASN A 389 10.94 7.16 -2.46
CA ASN A 389 10.35 8.18 -1.59
C ASN A 389 11.02 9.54 -1.82
N PHE A 390 10.39 10.36 -2.68
CA PHE A 390 10.86 11.71 -2.99
C PHE A 390 11.05 12.60 -1.75
N HIS A 391 10.18 12.47 -0.74
CA HIS A 391 10.28 13.24 0.48
C HIS A 391 11.51 12.87 1.32
N MET A 392 11.85 11.58 1.37
CA MET A 392 13.08 11.14 2.05
C MET A 392 14.34 11.59 1.32
N ILE A 393 14.31 11.66 -0.02
CA ILE A 393 15.42 12.20 -0.82
C ILE A 393 15.62 13.70 -0.51
N GLU A 394 14.53 14.46 -0.38
CA GLU A 394 14.56 15.88 0.04
C GLU A 394 15.13 16.03 1.46
N LEU A 395 14.62 15.25 2.43
CA LEU A 395 15.06 15.29 3.84
C LEU A 395 16.53 14.88 4.03
N HIS A 396 17.00 13.83 3.35
CA HIS A 396 18.38 13.38 3.45
C HIS A 396 19.37 14.47 3.03
N GLN A 397 18.98 15.31 2.07
CA GLN A 397 19.79 16.42 1.58
C GLN A 397 19.75 17.64 2.52
N GLU A 398 18.60 17.95 3.13
CA GLU A 398 18.52 18.98 4.17
C GLU A 398 19.44 18.67 5.36
N MET A 399 19.58 17.39 5.71
CA MET A 399 20.46 16.94 6.78
C MET A 399 21.95 17.05 6.43
N LEU A 400 22.34 16.85 5.17
CA LEU A 400 23.74 16.97 4.72
C LEU A 400 24.23 18.42 4.66
N ASN A 401 23.33 19.40 4.48
CA ASN A 401 23.67 20.83 4.45
C ASN A 401 23.83 21.46 5.86
N GLN A 402 23.54 20.72 6.93
CA GLN A 402 23.67 21.19 8.33
C GLN A 402 24.97 20.74 9.02
N THR A 403 25.83 20.02 8.31
CA THR A 403 27.20 19.62 8.70
C THR A 403 28.22 20.29 7.81
#